data_AF-A0A6P0TYM3-F1
#
_entry.id   AF-A0A6P0TYM3-F1
#
_cell.length_a   1.000
_cell.length_b   1.000
_cell.length_c   1.000
_cell.angle_alpha   90.00
_cell.angle_beta   90.00
_cell.angle_gamma   90.00
#
_symmetry.space_group_name_H-M   'P 1'
#
loop_
_entity.id
_entity.type
_entity.pdbx_description
1 polymer ?
#
loop_
_entity_poly.entity_id
_entity_poly.type
_entity_poly.pdbx_seq_one_letter_code
_entity_poly.pdbx_strand_id
1 'polypeptide(L)'
;MLPDMISAQPWREKCLDITKSRFGNAHPDIATSLNNLAELYRSQGRYTEAEPLYKDALEMYKQLLGSAHPDIATSLNSLAGLYDSQGRYTEAEPLYKDALEMYKQLLGSAHPDIATSLNNLAGLYDSQGRYTEAEPLYKDALEMRKQLLGPAHPDIATSLNNLALLYYSQGRYTEAELLYKDALTILFSQLGQEHPNTKTGWRNYLYFLQQVVNENRQGELSDERSLQIISKLLSGLTHGY
;
A
#
# COMPACT_ATOMS: atom_id res chain seq x y z
N MET A 1 15.77 1.36 -8.93
CA MET A 1 15.05 1.31 -10.22
C MET A 1 15.13 -0.14 -10.70
N LEU A 2 14.03 -0.90 -10.64
CA LEU A 2 14.05 -2.34 -10.89
C LEU A 2 14.08 -2.62 -12.42
N PRO A 3 15.01 -3.45 -12.94
CA PRO A 3 15.13 -3.79 -14.37
C PRO A 3 13.87 -4.40 -15.00
N ASP A 4 13.00 -5.02 -14.20
CA ASP A 4 11.83 -5.77 -14.68
C ASP A 4 10.66 -4.91 -15.16
N MET A 5 10.63 -3.62 -14.83
CA MET A 5 9.50 -2.76 -15.23
C MET A 5 9.60 -2.25 -16.67
N ILE A 6 10.81 -2.04 -17.18
CA ILE A 6 11.03 -1.64 -18.58
C ILE A 6 10.75 -2.82 -19.51
N SER A 7 11.05 -4.05 -19.08
CA SER A 7 10.76 -5.26 -19.87
C SER A 7 9.27 -5.58 -19.97
N ALA A 8 8.44 -5.12 -19.02
CA ALA A 8 7.00 -5.38 -19.00
C ALA A 8 6.17 -4.50 -19.95
N GLN A 9 6.64 -3.30 -20.30
CA GLN A 9 5.90 -2.34 -21.14
C GLN A 9 5.44 -2.92 -22.49
N PRO A 10 6.33 -3.49 -23.35
CA PRO A 10 5.92 -4.02 -24.64
C PRO A 10 4.87 -5.14 -24.52
N TRP A 11 4.87 -5.89 -23.41
CA TRP A 11 3.87 -6.92 -23.16
C TRP A 11 2.52 -6.35 -22.75
N ARG A 12 2.49 -5.27 -21.95
CA ARG A 12 1.25 -4.58 -21.57
C ARG A 12 0.61 -3.90 -22.77
N GLU A 13 1.40 -3.23 -23.60
CA GLU A 13 0.94 -2.61 -24.87
C GLU A 13 0.41 -3.67 -25.84
N LYS A 14 1.18 -4.76 -26.05
CA LYS A 14 0.75 -5.88 -26.89
C LYS A 14 -0.53 -6.55 -26.37
N CYS A 15 -0.67 -6.69 -25.05
CA CYS A 15 -1.89 -7.23 -24.44
C CYS A 15 -3.09 -6.35 -24.75
N LEU A 16 -2.96 -5.02 -24.59
CA LEU A 16 -4.01 -4.07 -24.93
C LEU A 16 -4.43 -4.17 -26.41
N ASP A 17 -3.45 -4.24 -27.32
CA ASP A 17 -3.70 -4.36 -28.76
C ASP A 17 -4.42 -5.67 -29.13
N ILE A 18 -3.98 -6.79 -28.54
CA ILE A 18 -4.62 -8.09 -28.75
C ILE A 18 -6.05 -8.09 -28.21
N THR A 19 -6.28 -7.53 -27.01
CA THR A 19 -7.62 -7.46 -26.42
C THR A 19 -8.56 -6.61 -27.29
N LYS A 20 -8.10 -5.45 -27.77
CA LYS A 20 -8.86 -4.60 -28.71
C LYS A 20 -9.18 -5.33 -30.02
N SER A 21 -8.20 -6.03 -30.58
CA SER A 21 -8.38 -6.80 -31.82
C SER A 21 -9.40 -7.94 -31.65
N ARG A 22 -9.40 -8.62 -30.50
CA ARG A 22 -10.26 -9.77 -30.24
C ARG A 22 -11.70 -9.39 -29.85
N PHE A 23 -11.88 -8.36 -29.04
CA PHE A 23 -13.17 -8.01 -28.45
C PHE A 23 -13.77 -6.71 -29.00
N GLY A 24 -13.12 -6.05 -29.95
CA GLY A 24 -13.49 -4.72 -30.42
C GLY A 24 -13.10 -3.63 -29.43
N ASN A 25 -13.73 -2.45 -29.49
CA ASN A 25 -13.37 -1.30 -28.64
C ASN A 25 -14.19 -1.19 -27.34
N ALA A 26 -15.11 -2.14 -27.10
CA ALA A 26 -16.11 -2.03 -26.04
C ALA A 26 -16.20 -3.33 -25.23
N HIS A 27 -15.16 -3.62 -24.43
CA HIS A 27 -15.10 -4.80 -23.57
C HIS A 27 -14.39 -4.50 -22.24
N PRO A 28 -14.88 -4.98 -21.08
CA PRO A 28 -14.27 -4.71 -19.77
C PRO A 28 -12.78 -5.08 -19.67
N ASP A 29 -12.35 -6.15 -20.34
CA ASP A 29 -10.94 -6.55 -20.38
C ASP A 29 -10.01 -5.46 -20.97
N ILE A 30 -10.53 -4.58 -21.83
CA ILE A 30 -9.75 -3.45 -22.35
C ILE A 30 -9.52 -2.44 -21.24
N ALA A 31 -10.53 -2.14 -20.44
CA ALA A 31 -10.40 -1.29 -19.26
C ALA A 31 -9.40 -1.89 -18.25
N THR A 32 -9.45 -3.21 -18.03
CA THR A 32 -8.45 -3.91 -17.21
C THR A 32 -7.04 -3.74 -17.76
N SER A 33 -6.84 -3.88 -19.08
CA SER A 33 -5.54 -3.68 -19.72
C SER A 33 -5.06 -2.23 -19.63
N LEU A 34 -5.95 -1.24 -19.79
CA LEU A 34 -5.65 0.18 -19.63
C LEU A 34 -5.20 0.50 -18.20
N ASN A 35 -5.95 0.05 -17.19
CA ASN A 35 -5.62 0.26 -15.77
C ASN A 35 -4.24 -0.32 -15.42
N ASN A 36 -3.94 -1.50 -15.97
CA ASN A 36 -2.66 -2.18 -15.80
C ASN A 36 -1.48 -1.44 -16.47
N LEU A 37 -1.68 -0.90 -17.67
CA LEU A 37 -0.66 -0.10 -18.36
C LEU A 37 -0.44 1.23 -17.63
N ALA A 38 -1.51 1.84 -17.14
CA ALA A 38 -1.46 3.04 -16.32
C ALA A 38 -0.66 2.82 -15.02
N GLU A 39 -0.88 1.70 -14.32
CA GLU A 39 -0.11 1.33 -13.12
C GLU A 39 1.37 1.15 -13.42
N LEU A 40 1.71 0.58 -14.58
CA LEU A 40 3.10 0.49 -15.01
C LEU A 40 3.72 1.88 -15.19
N TYR A 41 3.05 2.79 -15.91
CA TYR A 41 3.54 4.16 -16.07
C TYR A 41 3.62 4.92 -14.75
N ARG A 42 2.63 4.78 -13.87
CA ARG A 42 2.64 5.36 -12.52
C ARG A 42 3.85 4.89 -11.72
N SER A 43 4.16 3.59 -11.74
CA SER A 43 5.33 3.02 -11.06
C SER A 43 6.67 3.54 -11.60
N GLN A 44 6.69 4.02 -12.84
CA GLN A 44 7.85 4.64 -13.49
C GLN A 44 7.92 6.16 -13.26
N GLY A 45 6.96 6.75 -12.52
CA GLY A 45 6.84 8.20 -12.34
C GLY A 45 6.28 8.94 -13.58
N ARG A 46 5.80 8.20 -14.59
CA ARG A 46 5.24 8.71 -15.85
C ARG A 46 3.76 9.04 -15.69
N TYR A 47 3.48 9.98 -14.80
CA TYR A 47 2.11 10.30 -14.38
C TYR A 47 1.25 10.89 -15.51
N THR A 48 1.88 11.65 -16.42
CA THR A 48 1.23 12.24 -17.58
C THR A 48 0.68 11.20 -18.56
N GLU A 49 1.37 10.06 -18.71
CA GLU A 49 0.89 8.94 -19.51
C GLU A 49 -0.11 8.05 -18.75
N ALA A 50 0.03 7.92 -17.44
CA ALA A 50 -0.85 7.09 -16.62
C ALA A 50 -2.26 7.69 -16.47
N GLU A 51 -2.38 9.00 -16.25
CA GLU A 51 -3.67 9.67 -15.97
C GLU A 51 -4.75 9.43 -17.03
N PRO A 52 -4.51 9.67 -18.34
CA PRO A 52 -5.54 9.44 -19.35
C PRO A 52 -5.96 7.96 -19.41
N LEU A 53 -5.04 7.03 -19.22
CA LEU A 53 -5.35 5.59 -19.27
C LEU A 53 -6.26 5.15 -18.10
N TYR A 54 -6.03 5.66 -16.89
CA TYR A 54 -6.94 5.42 -15.77
C TYR A 54 -8.32 6.03 -15.99
N LYS A 55 -8.38 7.25 -16.54
CA LYS A 55 -9.65 7.93 -16.86
C LYS A 55 -10.43 7.17 -17.93
N ASP A 56 -9.77 6.73 -19.00
CA ASP A 56 -10.35 5.94 -20.07
C ASP A 56 -10.88 4.59 -19.56
N ALA A 57 -10.11 3.91 -18.69
CA ALA A 57 -10.55 2.67 -18.05
C ALA A 57 -11.80 2.88 -17.19
N LEU A 58 -11.81 3.92 -16.34
CA LEU A 58 -12.94 4.26 -15.47
C LEU A 58 -14.21 4.57 -16.28
N GLU A 59 -14.09 5.37 -17.33
CA GLU A 59 -15.22 5.71 -18.20
C GLU A 59 -15.75 4.48 -18.94
N MET A 60 -14.85 3.63 -19.44
CA MET A 60 -15.22 2.38 -20.09
C MET A 60 -15.97 1.45 -19.14
N TYR A 61 -15.52 1.27 -17.90
CA TYR A 61 -16.25 0.48 -16.91
C TYR A 61 -17.65 1.04 -16.64
N LYS A 62 -17.78 2.37 -16.46
CA LYS A 62 -19.09 3.02 -16.26
C LYS A 62 -20.04 2.78 -17.43
N GLN A 63 -19.54 2.86 -18.66
CA GLN A 63 -20.36 2.64 -19.86
C GLN A 63 -20.78 1.18 -20.03
N LEU A 64 -19.90 0.23 -19.74
CA LEU A 64 -20.12 -1.19 -20.00
C LEU A 64 -20.84 -1.92 -18.86
N LEU A 65 -20.58 -1.54 -17.61
CA LEU A 65 -21.04 -2.26 -16.42
C LEU A 65 -22.11 -1.50 -15.64
N GLY A 66 -22.46 -0.28 -16.07
CA GLY A 66 -23.36 0.61 -15.34
C GLY A 66 -22.66 1.33 -14.18
N SER A 67 -23.42 1.88 -13.23
CA SER A 67 -22.86 2.71 -12.15
C SER A 67 -22.46 1.95 -10.88
N ALA A 68 -22.78 0.65 -10.78
CA ALA A 68 -22.68 -0.13 -9.55
C ALA A 68 -21.93 -1.45 -9.81
N HIS A 69 -20.60 -1.37 -9.96
CA HIS A 69 -19.73 -2.52 -10.19
C HIS A 69 -18.39 -2.39 -9.45
N PRO A 70 -17.84 -3.47 -8.84
CA PRO A 70 -16.58 -3.41 -8.09
C PRO A 70 -15.38 -2.91 -8.93
N ASP A 71 -15.35 -3.19 -10.24
CA ASP A 71 -14.28 -2.70 -11.13
C ASP A 71 -14.23 -1.17 -11.25
N ILE A 72 -15.37 -0.49 -11.05
CA ILE A 72 -15.42 0.98 -11.00
C ILE A 72 -14.75 1.45 -9.71
N ALA A 73 -15.03 0.82 -8.57
CA ALA A 73 -14.35 1.10 -7.30
C ALA A 73 -12.83 0.85 -7.40
N THR A 74 -12.42 -0.25 -8.04
CA THR A 74 -11.01 -0.55 -8.30
C THR A 74 -10.36 0.57 -9.11
N SER A 75 -11.01 1.02 -10.18
CA SER A 75 -10.49 2.08 -11.05
C SER A 75 -10.43 3.44 -10.35
N LEU A 76 -11.43 3.77 -9.52
CA LEU A 76 -11.44 4.96 -8.67
C LEU A 76 -10.26 4.93 -7.69
N ASN A 77 -10.06 3.81 -7.00
CA ASN A 77 -8.94 3.64 -6.06
C ASN A 77 -7.58 3.73 -6.76
N SER A 78 -7.44 3.19 -7.98
CA SER A 78 -6.21 3.32 -8.77
C SER A 78 -5.95 4.76 -9.23
N LEU A 79 -6.96 5.48 -9.72
CA LEU A 79 -6.83 6.90 -10.09
C LEU A 79 -6.52 7.78 -8.88
N ALA A 80 -7.13 7.49 -7.72
CA ALA A 80 -6.81 8.15 -6.46
C ALA A 80 -5.33 7.95 -6.08
N GLY A 81 -4.81 6.73 -6.21
CA GLY A 81 -3.39 6.43 -5.95
C GLY A 81 -2.42 7.11 -6.91
N LEU A 82 -2.84 7.38 -8.14
CA LEU A 82 -2.08 8.24 -9.05
C LEU A 82 -2.01 9.69 -8.53
N TYR A 83 -3.14 10.27 -8.10
CA TYR A 83 -3.16 11.63 -7.57
C TYR A 83 -2.40 11.75 -6.24
N ASP A 84 -2.56 10.79 -5.35
CA ASP A 84 -1.80 10.72 -4.10
C ASP A 84 -0.28 10.69 -4.35
N SER A 85 0.18 9.87 -5.30
CA SER A 85 1.61 9.82 -5.67
C SER A 85 2.17 11.12 -6.25
N GLN A 86 1.30 12.03 -6.70
CA GLN A 86 1.65 13.37 -7.18
C GLN A 86 1.49 14.47 -6.11
N GLY A 87 1.09 14.12 -4.87
CA GLY A 87 0.72 15.09 -3.84
C GLY A 87 -0.59 15.83 -4.12
N ARG A 88 -1.40 15.36 -5.08
CA ARG A 88 -2.69 15.95 -5.48
C ARG A 88 -3.81 15.44 -4.56
N TYR A 89 -3.67 15.69 -3.26
CA TYR A 89 -4.50 15.08 -2.23
C TYR A 89 -5.99 15.46 -2.31
N THR A 90 -6.29 16.70 -2.71
CA THR A 90 -7.66 17.19 -2.91
C THR A 90 -8.43 16.43 -4.00
N GLU A 91 -7.71 15.87 -4.96
CA GLU A 91 -8.29 15.08 -6.06
C GLU A 91 -8.35 13.59 -5.69
N ALA A 92 -7.39 13.10 -4.90
CA ALA A 92 -7.34 11.72 -4.43
C ALA A 92 -8.42 11.38 -3.39
N GLU A 93 -8.63 12.26 -2.40
CA GLU A 93 -9.53 12.01 -1.26
C GLU A 93 -10.96 11.62 -1.66
N PRO A 94 -11.68 12.38 -2.52
CA PRO A 94 -13.03 12.02 -2.91
C PRO A 94 -13.07 10.67 -3.64
N LEU A 95 -12.08 10.38 -4.49
CA LEU A 95 -12.03 9.12 -5.24
C LEU A 95 -11.82 7.90 -4.33
N TYR A 96 -10.95 8.00 -3.32
CA TYR A 96 -10.80 6.93 -2.32
C TYR A 96 -12.07 6.73 -1.50
N LYS A 97 -12.75 7.81 -1.10
CA LYS A 97 -14.02 7.72 -0.37
C LYS A 97 -15.11 7.07 -1.21
N ASP A 98 -15.25 7.48 -2.48
CA ASP A 98 -16.22 6.91 -3.41
C ASP A 98 -15.96 5.42 -3.65
N ALA A 99 -14.69 5.02 -3.85
CA ALA A 99 -14.30 3.62 -3.98
C ALA A 99 -14.65 2.80 -2.72
N LEU A 100 -14.31 3.32 -1.54
CA LEU A 100 -14.58 2.66 -0.26
C LEU A 100 -16.08 2.47 -0.02
N GLU A 101 -16.89 3.50 -0.28
CA GLU A 101 -18.34 3.42 -0.12
C GLU A 101 -18.95 2.43 -1.12
N MET A 102 -18.50 2.45 -2.37
CA MET A 102 -18.95 1.50 -3.38
C MET A 102 -18.61 0.06 -3.00
N TYR A 103 -17.40 -0.21 -2.51
CA TYR A 103 -17.04 -1.56 -2.03
C TYR A 103 -17.91 -2.01 -0.85
N LYS A 104 -18.18 -1.13 0.12
CA LYS A 104 -19.07 -1.46 1.26
C LYS A 104 -20.49 -1.79 0.79
N GLN A 105 -21.02 -1.05 -0.17
CA GLN A 105 -22.36 -1.28 -0.71
C GLN A 105 -22.45 -2.57 -1.52
N LEU A 106 -21.43 -2.89 -2.33
CA LEU A 106 -21.46 -4.02 -3.26
C LEU A 106 -21.02 -5.35 -2.65
N LEU A 107 -20.04 -5.32 -1.73
CA LEU A 107 -19.37 -6.52 -1.22
C LEU A 107 -19.73 -6.85 0.23
N GLY A 108 -20.56 -6.01 0.87
CA GLY A 108 -20.91 -6.11 2.28
C GLY A 108 -19.82 -5.54 3.19
N SER A 109 -19.86 -5.90 4.48
CA SER A 109 -19.02 -5.25 5.50
C SER A 109 -17.63 -5.85 5.68
N ALA A 110 -17.34 -7.03 5.10
CA ALA A 110 -16.09 -7.76 5.30
C ALA A 110 -15.56 -8.30 3.96
N HIS A 111 -14.69 -7.51 3.31
CA HIS A 111 -14.06 -7.88 2.05
C HIS A 111 -12.61 -7.35 1.99
N PRO A 112 -11.64 -8.11 1.42
CA PRO A 112 -10.25 -7.66 1.30
C PRO A 112 -10.09 -6.28 0.62
N ASP A 113 -10.93 -5.97 -0.36
CA ASP A 113 -10.89 -4.67 -1.07
C ASP A 113 -11.29 -3.49 -0.19
N ILE A 114 -12.16 -3.72 0.81
CA ILE A 114 -12.51 -2.70 1.81
C ILE A 114 -11.29 -2.43 2.70
N ALA A 115 -10.61 -3.48 3.18
CA ALA A 115 -9.40 -3.32 3.98
C ALA A 115 -8.29 -2.59 3.20
N THR A 116 -8.13 -2.90 1.91
CA THR A 116 -7.19 -2.19 1.03
C THR A 116 -7.57 -0.73 0.83
N SER A 117 -8.85 -0.44 0.59
CA SER A 117 -9.33 0.95 0.41
C SER A 117 -9.20 1.78 1.69
N LEU A 118 -9.51 1.19 2.86
CA LEU A 118 -9.27 1.82 4.17
C LEU A 118 -7.79 2.14 4.37
N ASN A 119 -6.90 1.19 4.07
CA ASN A 119 -5.46 1.39 4.18
C ASN A 119 -4.96 2.52 3.26
N ASN A 120 -5.46 2.61 2.03
CA ASN A 120 -5.05 3.65 1.09
C ASN A 120 -5.54 5.03 1.53
N LEU A 121 -6.80 5.14 1.97
CA LEU A 121 -7.33 6.40 2.51
C LEU A 121 -6.60 6.83 3.78
N ALA A 122 -6.22 5.88 4.64
CA ALA A 122 -5.37 6.14 5.80
C ALA A 122 -4.00 6.69 5.40
N GLY A 123 -3.35 6.08 4.40
CA GLY A 123 -2.09 6.55 3.85
C GLY A 123 -2.15 7.96 3.27
N LEU A 124 -3.26 8.30 2.60
CA LEU A 124 -3.51 9.65 2.11
C LEU A 124 -3.59 10.68 3.26
N TYR A 125 -4.23 10.33 4.38
CA TYR A 125 -4.30 11.21 5.54
C TYR A 125 -2.95 11.31 6.27
N ASP A 126 -2.25 10.20 6.40
CA ASP A 126 -0.91 10.13 6.99
C ASP A 126 0.09 11.01 6.23
N SER A 127 0.09 10.96 4.90
CA SER A 127 0.96 11.81 4.05
C SER A 127 0.70 13.31 4.20
N GLN A 128 -0.49 13.69 4.67
CA GLN A 128 -0.89 15.06 4.98
C GLN A 128 -0.69 15.45 6.45
N GLY A 129 -0.17 14.55 7.30
CA GLY A 129 -0.07 14.77 8.74
C GLY A 129 -1.41 14.71 9.49
N ARG A 130 -2.48 14.22 8.84
CA ARG A 130 -3.84 14.08 9.40
C ARG A 130 -3.97 12.78 10.20
N TYR A 131 -3.10 12.62 11.20
CA TYR A 131 -2.91 11.35 11.90
C TYR A 131 -4.16 10.86 12.65
N THR A 132 -4.97 11.78 13.19
CA THR A 132 -6.22 11.47 13.88
C THR A 132 -7.26 10.82 12.96
N GLU A 133 -7.20 11.11 11.66
CA GLU A 133 -8.09 10.53 10.65
C GLU A 133 -7.50 9.23 10.08
N ALA A 134 -6.17 9.14 9.97
CA ALA A 134 -5.48 7.94 9.48
C ALA A 134 -5.56 6.75 10.45
N GLU A 135 -5.35 6.99 11.76
CA GLU A 135 -5.24 5.93 12.77
C GLU A 135 -6.44 4.96 12.80
N PRO A 136 -7.71 5.43 12.91
CA PRO A 136 -8.85 4.52 12.95
C PRO A 136 -8.96 3.69 11.67
N LEU A 137 -8.66 4.28 10.50
CA LEU A 137 -8.74 3.58 9.22
C LEU A 137 -7.68 2.46 9.09
N TYR A 138 -6.44 2.71 9.53
CA TYR A 138 -5.43 1.65 9.58
C TYR A 138 -5.79 0.55 10.56
N LYS A 139 -6.36 0.89 11.74
CA LYS A 139 -6.83 -0.10 12.71
C LYS A 139 -7.96 -0.96 12.16
N ASP A 140 -8.94 -0.35 11.52
CA ASP A 140 -10.07 -1.06 10.89
C ASP A 140 -9.58 -1.98 9.77
N ALA A 141 -8.65 -1.52 8.91
CA ALA A 141 -8.04 -2.33 7.87
C ALA A 141 -7.26 -3.54 8.44
N LEU A 142 -6.50 -3.32 9.51
CA LEU A 142 -5.73 -4.37 10.20
C LEU A 142 -6.66 -5.43 10.81
N GLU A 143 -7.70 -5.01 11.51
CA GLU A 143 -8.66 -5.92 12.15
C GLU A 143 -9.43 -6.72 11.10
N MET A 144 -9.86 -6.08 10.01
CA MET A 144 -10.51 -6.78 8.90
C MET A 144 -9.59 -7.83 8.27
N ARG A 145 -8.31 -7.51 8.04
CA ARG A 145 -7.33 -8.47 7.52
C ARG A 145 -7.11 -9.64 8.48
N LYS A 146 -7.05 -9.39 9.79
CA LYS A 146 -6.96 -10.45 10.81
C LYS A 146 -8.15 -11.39 10.76
N GLN A 147 -9.36 -10.87 10.60
CA GLN A 147 -10.58 -11.67 10.51
C GLN A 147 -10.65 -12.49 9.22
N LEU A 148 -10.22 -11.92 8.09
CA LEU A 148 -10.31 -12.57 6.78
C LEU A 148 -9.20 -13.61 6.54
N LEU A 149 -7.98 -13.36 7.01
CA LEU A 149 -6.80 -14.15 6.67
C LEU A 149 -6.24 -14.96 7.86
N GLY A 150 -6.67 -14.64 9.07
CA GLY A 150 -6.12 -15.16 10.31
C GLY A 150 -4.90 -14.36 10.80
N PRO A 151 -4.65 -14.27 12.11
CA PRO A 151 -3.73 -13.31 12.72
C PRO A 151 -2.24 -13.49 12.38
N ALA A 152 -1.88 -14.64 11.80
CA ALA A 152 -0.51 -14.94 11.40
C ALA A 152 -0.24 -14.73 9.90
N HIS A 153 -1.21 -14.28 9.10
CA HIS A 153 -1.00 -14.11 7.66
C HIS A 153 0.04 -13.01 7.35
N PRO A 154 0.97 -13.20 6.39
CA PRO A 154 2.01 -12.21 6.07
C PRO A 154 1.50 -10.79 5.77
N ASP A 155 0.32 -10.65 5.15
CA ASP A 155 -0.27 -9.34 4.83
C ASP A 155 -0.62 -8.49 6.07
N ILE A 156 -0.75 -9.11 7.23
CA ILE A 156 -0.91 -8.42 8.50
C ILE A 156 0.35 -7.61 8.82
N ALA A 157 1.54 -8.13 8.50
CA ALA A 157 2.80 -7.44 8.74
C ALA A 157 2.88 -6.09 7.98
N THR A 158 2.33 -6.02 6.77
CA THR A 158 2.23 -4.75 6.01
C THR A 158 1.34 -3.74 6.74
N SER A 159 0.21 -4.19 7.27
CA SER A 159 -0.73 -3.34 8.01
C SER A 159 -0.11 -2.84 9.32
N LEU A 160 0.59 -3.72 10.04
CA LEU A 160 1.32 -3.39 11.26
C LEU A 160 2.44 -2.38 10.97
N ASN A 161 3.21 -2.55 9.89
CA ASN A 161 4.25 -1.62 9.49
C ASN A 161 3.71 -0.22 9.18
N ASN A 162 2.55 -0.11 8.50
CA ASN A 162 1.93 1.18 8.20
C ASN A 162 1.47 1.88 9.49
N LEU A 163 0.84 1.15 10.40
CA LEU A 163 0.43 1.69 11.70
C LEU A 163 1.64 2.04 12.59
N ALA A 164 2.72 1.27 12.52
CA ALA A 164 3.98 1.57 13.21
C ALA A 164 4.60 2.88 12.70
N LEU A 165 4.61 3.07 11.36
CA LEU A 165 5.09 4.30 10.75
C LEU A 165 4.24 5.50 11.19
N LEU A 166 2.91 5.36 11.19
CA LEU A 166 2.01 6.40 11.68
C LEU A 166 2.33 6.78 13.14
N TYR A 167 2.54 5.79 14.02
CA TYR A 167 2.91 6.06 15.41
C TYR A 167 4.29 6.70 15.54
N TYR A 168 5.27 6.28 14.75
CA TYR A 168 6.56 6.95 14.69
C TYR A 168 6.39 8.42 14.28
N SER A 169 5.60 8.72 13.25
CA SER A 169 5.31 10.09 12.80
C SER A 169 4.59 10.95 13.85
N GLN A 170 3.89 10.32 14.80
CA GLN A 170 3.29 10.98 15.97
C GLN A 170 4.24 11.11 17.17
N GLY A 171 5.49 10.61 17.07
CA GLY A 171 6.44 10.56 18.19
C GLY A 171 6.12 9.48 19.23
N ARG A 172 5.33 8.48 18.86
CA ARG A 172 4.89 7.35 19.73
C ARG A 172 5.81 6.14 19.54
N TYR A 173 7.08 6.29 19.92
CA TYR A 173 8.13 5.31 19.59
C TYR A 173 7.93 3.93 20.23
N THR A 174 7.45 3.87 21.48
CA THR A 174 7.19 2.59 22.16
C THR A 174 6.11 1.78 21.41
N GLU A 175 5.07 2.44 20.94
CA GLU A 175 3.98 1.79 20.22
C GLU A 175 4.41 1.37 18.80
N ALA A 176 5.21 2.21 18.14
CA ALA A 176 5.82 1.87 16.86
C ALA A 176 6.76 0.64 16.97
N GLU A 177 7.61 0.60 18.00
CA GLU A 177 8.53 -0.52 18.27
C GLU A 177 7.78 -1.85 18.39
N LEU A 178 6.68 -1.87 19.16
CA LEU A 178 5.86 -3.06 19.34
C LEU A 178 5.31 -3.57 18.00
N LEU A 179 4.75 -2.68 17.19
CA LEU A 179 4.14 -3.07 15.91
C LEU A 179 5.17 -3.55 14.87
N TYR A 180 6.34 -2.91 14.80
CA TYR A 180 7.43 -3.40 13.94
C TYR A 180 7.90 -4.81 14.33
N LYS A 181 8.00 -5.09 15.64
CA LYS A 181 8.39 -6.41 16.13
C LYS A 181 7.33 -7.48 15.85
N ASP A 182 6.06 -7.14 16.02
CA ASP A 182 4.96 -8.04 15.67
C ASP A 182 4.96 -8.37 14.18
N ALA A 183 5.16 -7.36 13.33
CA ALA A 183 5.30 -7.53 11.88
C ALA A 183 6.47 -8.47 11.53
N LEU A 184 7.64 -8.26 12.13
CA LEU A 184 8.81 -9.12 11.92
C LEU A 184 8.57 -10.55 12.37
N THR A 185 7.91 -10.74 13.52
CA THR A 185 7.59 -12.07 14.06
C THR A 185 6.70 -12.86 13.10
N ILE A 186 5.68 -12.22 12.54
CA ILE A 186 4.83 -12.81 11.50
C ILE A 186 5.67 -13.20 10.29
N LEU A 187 6.43 -12.25 9.72
CA LEU A 187 7.22 -12.48 8.51
C LEU A 187 8.26 -13.60 8.68
N PHE A 188 8.98 -13.61 9.79
CA PHE A 188 9.94 -14.67 10.09
C PHE A 188 9.27 -16.04 10.19
N SER A 189 8.15 -16.12 10.93
CA SER A 189 7.48 -17.39 11.17
C SER A 189 6.87 -17.99 9.90
N GLN A 190 6.34 -17.15 9.01
CA GLN A 190 5.60 -17.62 7.82
C GLN A 190 6.46 -17.74 6.56
N LEU A 191 7.43 -16.84 6.39
CA LEU A 191 8.18 -16.71 5.14
C LEU A 191 9.67 -17.06 5.30
N GLY A 192 10.17 -17.07 6.54
CA GLY A 192 11.59 -17.24 6.84
C GLY A 192 12.41 -15.96 6.63
N GLN A 193 13.66 -15.99 7.10
CA GLN A 193 14.58 -14.84 7.14
C GLN A 193 14.95 -14.32 5.75
N GLU A 194 15.20 -15.23 4.81
CA GLU A 194 15.72 -14.88 3.49
C GLU A 194 14.68 -14.29 2.53
N HIS A 195 13.39 -14.36 2.89
CA HIS A 195 12.31 -13.91 2.03
C HIS A 195 12.36 -12.38 1.82
N PRO A 196 12.13 -11.87 0.59
CA PRO A 196 12.17 -10.44 0.30
C PRO A 196 11.31 -9.59 1.23
N ASN A 197 10.08 -10.02 1.55
CA ASN A 197 9.20 -9.30 2.48
C ASN A 197 9.78 -9.23 3.90
N THR A 198 10.41 -10.30 4.40
CA THR A 198 11.09 -10.31 5.70
C THR A 198 12.25 -9.32 5.71
N LYS A 199 13.04 -9.28 4.61
CA LYS A 199 14.13 -8.30 4.44
C LYS A 199 13.62 -6.87 4.39
N THR A 200 12.50 -6.61 3.70
CA THR A 200 11.85 -5.29 3.71
C THR A 200 11.37 -4.91 5.11
N GLY A 201 10.73 -5.82 5.83
CA GLY A 201 10.32 -5.60 7.21
C GLY A 201 11.50 -5.22 8.10
N TRP A 202 12.64 -5.89 7.95
CA TRP A 202 13.87 -5.54 8.67
C TRP A 202 14.39 -4.17 8.30
N ARG A 203 14.41 -3.81 7.01
CA ARG A 203 14.84 -2.48 6.59
C ARG A 203 13.98 -1.38 7.20
N ASN A 204 12.66 -1.58 7.24
CA ASN A 204 11.74 -0.63 7.87
C ASN A 204 12.02 -0.50 9.36
N TYR A 205 12.23 -1.61 10.06
CA TYR A 205 12.55 -1.60 11.48
C TYR A 205 13.90 -0.96 11.80
N LEU A 206 14.94 -1.26 11.01
CA LEU A 206 16.25 -0.65 11.16
C LEU A 206 16.23 0.84 10.87
N TYR A 207 15.45 1.27 9.86
CA TYR A 207 15.23 2.68 9.60
C TYR A 207 14.60 3.38 10.82
N PHE A 208 13.54 2.80 11.40
CA PHE A 208 12.93 3.31 12.62
C PHE A 208 13.95 3.43 13.77
N LEU A 209 14.72 2.38 14.06
CA LEU A 209 15.73 2.41 15.12
C LEU A 209 16.82 3.46 14.85
N GLN A 210 17.20 3.66 13.59
CA GLN A 210 18.13 4.71 13.21
C GLN A 210 17.56 6.10 13.49
N GLN A 211 16.27 6.33 13.21
CA GLN A 211 15.63 7.62 13.54
C GLN A 211 15.53 7.85 15.04
N VAL A 212 15.17 6.82 15.81
CA VAL A 212 15.19 6.88 17.29
C VAL A 212 16.57 7.30 17.79
N VAL A 213 17.65 6.78 17.18
CA VAL A 213 19.01 7.17 17.53
C VAL A 213 19.30 8.62 17.15
N ASN A 214 18.98 9.02 15.91
CA ASN A 214 19.20 10.38 15.42
C ASN A 214 18.47 11.44 16.26
N GLU A 215 17.30 11.09 16.78
CA GLU A 215 16.45 11.96 17.58
C GLU A 215 16.77 11.89 19.08
N ASN A 216 17.77 11.09 19.50
CA ASN A 216 18.15 10.83 20.89
C ASN A 216 16.99 10.30 21.77
N ARG A 217 16.16 9.43 21.19
CA ARG A 217 14.93 8.87 21.78
C ARG A 217 15.10 7.44 22.27
N GLN A 218 16.33 6.93 22.42
CA GLN A 218 16.58 5.52 22.73
C GLN A 218 15.97 5.09 24.08
N GLY A 219 15.81 6.03 25.03
CA GLY A 219 15.19 5.77 26.34
C GLY A 219 13.67 5.51 26.28
N GLU A 220 13.04 5.71 25.12
CA GLU A 220 11.62 5.43 24.89
C GLU A 220 11.38 4.02 24.33
N LEU A 221 12.47 3.33 23.95
CA LEU A 221 12.43 1.92 23.59
C LEU A 221 12.44 1.07 24.85
N SER A 222 11.58 0.06 24.84
CA SER A 222 11.40 -0.83 26.00
C SER A 222 12.07 -2.18 25.80
N ASP A 223 12.42 -2.52 24.56
CA ASP A 223 12.94 -3.84 24.22
C ASP A 223 14.47 -3.90 24.21
N GLU A 224 15.01 -4.88 24.93
CA GLU A 224 16.45 -5.09 25.04
C GLU A 224 17.11 -5.43 23.70
N ARG A 225 16.43 -6.16 22.81
CA ARG A 225 17.01 -6.51 21.50
C ARG A 225 17.12 -5.27 20.61
N SER A 226 16.16 -4.36 20.67
CA SER A 226 16.25 -3.06 19.99
C SER A 226 17.47 -2.27 20.44
N LEU A 227 17.71 -2.21 21.76
CA LEU A 227 18.88 -1.53 22.32
C LEU A 227 20.19 -2.21 21.91
N GLN A 228 20.22 -3.56 21.85
CA GLN A 228 21.37 -4.30 21.33
C GLN A 228 21.63 -4.01 19.84
N ILE A 229 20.58 -3.93 19.02
CA ILE A 229 20.70 -3.56 17.59
C ILE A 229 21.23 -2.13 17.47
N ILE A 230 20.71 -1.18 18.25
CA ILE A 230 21.20 0.20 18.28
C ILE A 230 22.68 0.26 18.67
N SER A 231 23.12 -0.48 19.68
CA SER A 231 24.53 -0.55 20.07
C SER A 231 25.42 -1.04 18.90
N LYS A 232 24.95 -2.00 18.10
CA LYS A 232 25.63 -2.45 16.88
C LYS A 232 25.64 -1.39 15.77
N LEU A 233 24.55 -0.65 15.59
CA LEU A 233 24.46 0.46 14.65
C LEU A 233 25.49 1.56 14.99
N LEU A 234 25.57 1.95 16.27
CA LEU A 234 26.49 2.98 16.75
C LEU A 234 27.97 2.58 16.67
N SER A 235 28.27 1.30 16.81
CA SER A 235 29.64 0.76 16.72
C SER A 235 30.09 0.47 15.28
N GLY A 236 29.24 0.68 14.27
CA GLY A 236 29.57 0.44 12.85
C GLY A 236 29.65 -1.04 12.47
N LEU A 237 29.20 -1.97 13.33
CA LEU A 237 29.28 -3.42 13.14
C LEU A 237 28.09 -4.00 12.34
N THR A 238 27.58 -3.27 11.35
CA THR A 238 26.44 -3.71 10.53
C THR A 238 26.90 -4.62 9.39
N HIS A 239 27.35 -5.84 9.68
CA HIS A 239 27.51 -6.88 8.67
C HIS A 239 26.78 -8.15 9.14
N GLY A 240 25.62 -8.42 8.53
CA GLY A 240 24.92 -9.72 8.60
C GLY A 240 23.70 -9.75 9.52
N TYR A 241 22.53 -9.42 8.97
CA TYR A 241 21.21 -9.86 9.42
C TYR A 241 20.36 -10.23 8.21
#